data_AF-A0A7X3M6P7-F1
#
_entry.id   AF-A0A7X3M6P7-F1
#
_cell.length_a   1.000
_cell.length_b   1.000
_cell.length_c   1.000
_cell.angle_alpha   90.00
_cell.angle_beta   90.00
_cell.angle_gamma   90.00
#
_symmetry.space_group_name_H-M   'P 1'
#
loop_
_entity.id
_entity.type
_entity.pdbx_description
1 polymer ?
#
loop_
_entity_poly.entity_id
_entity_poly.type
_entity_poly.pdbx_seq_one_letter_code
_entity_poly.pdbx_strand_id
1 'polypeptide(L)'
;MKLNQFKIGQRLGFLATLLLLATLLMGLHGLQVNMQALENNQDVMAREVLIADSIDTARSAQVQFKIQVQEWKNTLLRGTQGQETFDKYKKAFLKESQQTQALLSKLSQIQTSLGLPDAPVEQARAVHAGLESKYLAALENYSISDINSAARVDHLVTGIDRAPTQQIDDLVAATLKRAQQMHQEIEANNLAHYQKTRMLLLIAMGCILLVGVCITAWLVQSITRPLKQAINVAKTVAAGDLRARIAVSGRDETAQLMAALRDMNHNLTRIVTGVRSGTEAIADTTDQVAHGSRELSARNEAQASALEETAASMEQLTSVVKNNAENARHASDIARDTRQRAGEGGEVVEKVVVAMGEIHQFSREINEIVTVIDGIAFQTNILALNAAVEAARAGNDGRGFAVVASEVRALAQRSASAARDIRGLTDRSVSLIAQGNTLVKGAGSSMHEIVESVKQLCELMENISSASAEQSVGIEQVNLAVTHMDAATQQNATLSQQSAQSARALNQQVGSLVENISVFQLESKPV
;
A
#
# COMPACT_ATOMS: atom_id res chain seq x y z
N MET A 1 -30.21 22.31 18.06
CA MET A 1 -30.02 21.38 16.91
C MET A 1 -28.56 21.39 16.50
N LYS A 2 -27.88 20.22 16.47
CA LYS A 2 -26.53 20.11 15.88
C LYS A 2 -26.68 20.25 14.36
N LEU A 3 -26.66 21.47 13.86
CA LEU A 3 -26.81 21.80 12.43
C LEU A 3 -25.66 21.23 11.55
N ASN A 4 -24.64 20.62 12.17
CA ASN A 4 -23.58 19.81 11.52
C ASN A 4 -24.07 18.56 10.77
N GLN A 5 -25.38 18.32 10.72
CA GLN A 5 -26.00 17.25 9.92
C GLN A 5 -26.41 17.70 8.51
N PHE A 6 -26.54 19.02 8.28
CA PHE A 6 -26.93 19.56 6.98
C PHE A 6 -25.71 19.81 6.11
N LYS A 7 -25.84 19.53 4.81
CA LYS A 7 -24.82 19.82 3.80
C LYS A 7 -24.47 21.31 3.76
N ILE A 8 -23.25 21.65 3.35
CA ILE A 8 -22.81 23.05 3.21
C ILE A 8 -23.78 23.83 2.30
N GLY A 9 -24.19 23.22 1.18
CA GLY A 9 -25.17 23.79 0.27
C GLY A 9 -26.54 24.04 0.90
N GLN A 10 -27.00 23.17 1.81
CA GLN A 10 -28.27 23.36 2.54
C GLN A 10 -28.18 24.53 3.53
N ARG A 11 -27.04 24.70 4.21
CA ARG A 11 -26.84 25.83 5.13
C ARG A 11 -26.74 27.16 4.38
N LEU A 12 -26.01 27.19 3.27
CA LEU A 12 -25.92 28.35 2.38
C LEU A 12 -27.28 28.71 1.79
N GLY A 13 -28.03 27.70 1.31
CA GLY A 13 -29.39 27.88 0.82
C GLY A 13 -30.31 28.46 1.89
N PHE A 14 -30.30 27.90 3.10
CA PHE A 14 -31.11 28.42 4.22
C PHE A 14 -30.76 29.88 4.58
N LEU A 15 -29.47 30.22 4.63
CA LEU A 15 -29.03 31.61 4.86
C LEU A 15 -29.50 32.55 3.74
N ALA A 16 -29.33 32.16 2.48
CA ALA A 16 -29.74 32.97 1.33
C ALA A 16 -31.25 33.19 1.32
N THR A 17 -32.05 32.14 1.57
CA THR A 17 -33.50 32.25 1.68
C THR A 17 -33.92 33.15 2.83
N LEU A 18 -33.29 33.01 4.01
CA LEU A 18 -33.62 33.82 5.19
C LEU A 18 -33.28 35.30 4.98
N LEU A 19 -32.14 35.60 4.37
CA LEU A 19 -31.76 36.98 4.02
C LEU A 19 -32.70 37.58 2.97
N LEU A 20 -33.04 36.83 1.90
CA LEU A 20 -33.99 37.30 0.89
C LEU A 20 -35.37 37.56 1.49
N LEU A 21 -35.85 36.67 2.36
CA LEU A 21 -37.13 36.82 3.04
C LEU A 21 -37.12 38.02 4.00
N ALA A 22 -36.02 38.24 4.73
CA ALA A 22 -35.85 39.43 5.56
C ALA A 22 -35.86 40.73 4.72
N THR A 23 -35.18 40.75 3.56
CA THR A 23 -35.20 41.91 2.66
C THR A 23 -36.59 42.16 2.06
N LEU A 24 -37.32 41.09 1.71
CA LEU A 24 -38.68 41.18 1.19
C LEU A 24 -39.64 41.74 2.24
N LEU A 25 -39.58 41.22 3.47
CA LEU A 25 -40.40 41.70 4.59
C LEU A 25 -40.11 43.17 4.91
N MET A 26 -38.85 43.58 4.90
CA MET A 26 -38.46 44.99 5.10
C MET A 26 -39.01 45.89 3.98
N GLY A 27 -38.94 45.43 2.73
CA GLY A 27 -39.51 46.14 1.58
C GLY A 27 -41.03 46.28 1.66
N LEU A 28 -41.75 45.20 1.99
CA LEU A 28 -43.20 45.22 2.19
C LEU A 28 -43.61 46.15 3.34
N HIS A 29 -42.87 46.12 4.45
CA HIS A 29 -43.13 47.01 5.57
C HIS A 29 -42.87 48.48 5.21
N GLY A 30 -41.81 48.77 4.46
CA GLY A 30 -41.53 50.10 3.93
C GLY A 30 -42.64 50.64 3.03
N LEU A 31 -43.18 49.80 2.13
CA LEU A 31 -44.33 50.15 1.29
C LEU A 31 -45.58 50.45 2.13
N GLN A 32 -45.87 49.63 3.14
CA GLN A 32 -47.01 49.84 4.03
C GLN A 32 -46.91 51.18 4.79
N VAL A 33 -45.74 51.49 5.33
CA VAL A 33 -45.48 52.76 6.03
C VAL A 33 -45.59 53.95 5.06
N ASN A 34 -45.11 53.81 3.82
CA ASN A 34 -45.23 54.86 2.81
C ASN A 34 -46.69 55.11 2.42
N MET A 35 -47.50 54.05 2.28
CA MET A 35 -48.92 54.17 1.98
C MET A 35 -49.67 54.87 3.12
N GLN A 36 -49.41 54.52 4.38
CA GLN A 36 -49.98 55.22 5.54
C GLN A 36 -49.52 56.69 5.64
N ALA A 37 -48.28 56.98 5.27
CA ALA A 37 -47.79 58.36 5.23
C ALA A 37 -48.52 59.18 4.15
N LEU A 38 -48.86 58.58 3.01
CA LEU A 38 -49.64 59.23 1.95
C LEU A 38 -51.06 59.57 2.41
N GLU A 39 -51.76 58.63 3.04
CA GLU A 39 -53.10 58.84 3.61
C GLU A 39 -53.10 59.96 4.66
N ASN A 40 -52.16 59.92 5.62
CA ASN A 40 -52.03 60.97 6.63
C ASN A 40 -51.72 62.35 6.02
N ASN A 41 -50.91 62.40 4.94
CA ASN A 41 -50.61 63.66 4.27
C ASN A 41 -51.86 64.27 3.60
N GLN A 42 -52.69 63.42 2.97
CA GLN A 42 -53.96 63.86 2.39
C GLN A 42 -54.91 64.43 3.45
N ASP A 43 -55.02 63.78 4.62
CA ASP A 43 -55.84 64.26 5.73
C ASP A 43 -55.34 65.59 6.30
N VAL A 44 -54.02 65.75 6.45
CA VAL A 44 -53.40 67.01 6.89
C VAL A 44 -53.66 68.13 5.88
N MET A 45 -53.50 67.86 4.58
CA MET A 45 -53.78 68.84 3.52
C MET A 45 -55.25 69.26 3.50
N ALA A 46 -56.19 68.32 3.66
CA ALA A 46 -57.61 68.64 3.73
C ALA A 46 -57.95 69.54 4.93
N ARG A 47 -57.32 69.31 6.09
CA ARG A 47 -57.50 70.16 7.28
C ARG A 47 -56.89 71.55 7.11
N GLU A 48 -55.69 71.66 6.54
CA GLU A 48 -55.03 72.94 6.25
C GLU A 48 -55.88 73.83 5.32
N VAL A 49 -56.51 73.25 4.29
CA VAL A 49 -57.45 73.97 3.41
C VAL A 49 -58.64 74.53 4.19
N LEU A 50 -59.24 73.74 5.10
CA LEU A 50 -60.36 74.20 5.93
C LEU A 50 -59.95 75.30 6.92
N ILE A 51 -58.75 75.22 7.51
CA ILE A 51 -58.21 76.26 8.39
C ILE A 51 -58.03 77.57 7.61
N ALA A 52 -57.46 77.51 6.41
CA ALA A 52 -57.29 78.68 5.55
C ALA A 52 -58.64 79.32 5.17
N ASP A 53 -59.62 78.50 4.76
CA ASP A 53 -60.97 78.97 4.41
C ASP A 53 -61.71 79.58 5.61
N SER A 54 -61.48 79.05 6.83
CA SER A 54 -62.01 79.62 8.08
C SER A 54 -61.48 81.03 8.35
N ILE A 55 -60.16 81.24 8.21
CA ILE A 55 -59.54 82.56 8.38
C ILE A 55 -60.07 83.54 7.34
N ASP A 56 -60.08 83.15 6.07
CA ASP A 56 -60.50 84.00 4.96
C ASP A 56 -61.99 84.38 5.08
N THR A 57 -62.84 83.43 5.44
CA THR A 57 -64.28 83.65 5.65
C THR A 57 -64.53 84.59 6.84
N ALA A 58 -63.82 84.41 7.96
CA ALA A 58 -63.95 85.29 9.13
C ALA A 58 -63.51 86.74 8.82
N ARG A 59 -62.36 86.91 8.15
CA ARG A 59 -61.88 88.23 7.72
C ARG A 59 -62.82 88.87 6.72
N SER A 60 -63.32 88.10 5.75
CA SER A 60 -64.30 88.59 4.78
C SER A 60 -65.57 89.06 5.46
N ALA A 61 -66.10 88.33 6.45
CA ALA A 61 -67.27 88.75 7.22
C ALA A 61 -67.03 90.10 7.94
N GLN A 62 -65.85 90.27 8.54
CA GLN A 62 -65.45 91.53 9.18
C GLN A 62 -65.36 92.69 8.19
N VAL A 63 -64.80 92.46 7.00
CA VAL A 63 -64.70 93.47 5.95
C VAL A 63 -66.10 93.87 5.45
N GLN A 64 -66.96 92.90 5.11
CA GLN A 64 -68.33 93.20 4.64
C GLN A 64 -69.16 93.90 5.72
N PHE A 65 -69.00 93.53 6.99
CA PHE A 65 -69.65 94.22 8.09
C PHE A 65 -69.20 95.69 8.22
N LYS A 66 -67.90 95.96 8.06
CA LYS A 66 -67.38 97.35 8.05
C LYS A 66 -67.93 98.15 6.87
N ILE A 67 -68.03 97.54 5.69
CA ILE A 67 -68.65 98.15 4.51
C ILE A 67 -70.13 98.42 4.77
N GLN A 68 -70.87 97.48 5.35
CA GLN A 68 -72.28 97.67 5.73
C GLN A 68 -72.45 98.90 6.63
N VAL A 69 -71.65 99.04 7.69
CA VAL A 69 -71.70 100.23 8.58
C VAL A 69 -71.34 101.52 7.83
N GLN A 70 -70.44 101.45 6.85
CA GLN A 70 -70.13 102.58 5.98
C GLN A 70 -71.30 102.94 5.05
N GLU A 71 -71.99 101.95 4.48
CA GLU A 71 -73.16 102.16 3.64
C GLU A 71 -74.36 102.67 4.43
N TRP A 72 -74.47 102.32 5.72
CA TRP A 72 -75.39 102.98 6.65
C TRP A 72 -75.12 104.49 6.71
N LYS A 73 -73.86 104.89 6.94
CA LYS A 73 -73.47 106.30 6.97
C LYS A 73 -73.72 106.99 5.63
N ASN A 74 -73.46 106.32 4.50
CA ASN A 74 -73.76 106.84 3.17
C ASN A 74 -75.28 107.03 2.98
N THR A 75 -76.10 106.11 3.47
CA THR A 75 -77.57 106.19 3.40
C THR A 75 -78.08 107.45 4.10
N LEU A 76 -77.55 107.78 5.28
CA LEU A 76 -77.94 108.98 6.03
C LEU A 76 -77.37 110.28 5.43
N LEU A 77 -76.09 110.29 5.04
CA LEU A 77 -75.40 111.51 4.59
C LEU A 77 -75.70 111.88 3.13
N ARG A 78 -75.83 110.87 2.25
CA ARG A 78 -76.03 111.06 0.81
C ARG A 78 -77.47 110.82 0.37
N GLY A 79 -78.31 110.22 1.21
CA GLY A 79 -79.73 109.99 0.92
C GLY A 79 -80.56 111.27 0.80
N THR A 80 -80.09 112.40 1.34
CA THR A 80 -80.72 113.73 1.18
C THR A 80 -80.66 114.26 -0.26
N GLN A 81 -79.87 113.65 -1.14
CA GLN A 81 -79.72 114.04 -2.55
C GLN A 81 -80.87 113.55 -3.44
N GLY A 82 -81.76 112.67 -2.93
CA GLY A 82 -82.95 112.19 -3.62
C GLY A 82 -83.30 110.73 -3.32
N GLN A 83 -84.56 110.34 -3.60
CA GLN A 83 -85.09 109.00 -3.34
C GLN A 83 -84.25 107.88 -3.96
N GLU A 84 -83.80 108.04 -5.21
CA GLU A 84 -82.96 107.03 -5.88
C GLU A 84 -81.61 106.82 -5.18
N THR A 85 -81.00 107.88 -4.65
CA THR A 85 -79.70 107.81 -3.96
C THR A 85 -79.87 107.14 -2.60
N PHE A 86 -80.95 107.44 -1.89
CA PHE A 86 -81.31 106.76 -0.65
C PHE A 86 -81.54 105.25 -0.88
N ASP A 87 -82.35 104.89 -1.88
CA ASP A 87 -82.65 103.48 -2.18
C ASP A 87 -81.40 102.71 -2.64
N LYS A 88 -80.48 103.36 -3.37
CA LYS A 88 -79.19 102.77 -3.75
C LYS A 88 -78.35 102.37 -2.53
N TYR A 89 -78.13 103.29 -1.59
CA TYR A 89 -77.31 103.03 -0.41
C TYR A 89 -78.02 102.14 0.61
N LYS A 90 -79.34 102.26 0.77
CA LYS A 90 -80.15 101.32 1.56
C LYS A 90 -80.06 99.90 1.00
N LYS A 91 -80.15 99.73 -0.32
CA LYS A 91 -79.98 98.43 -0.98
C LYS A 91 -78.56 97.89 -0.82
N ALA A 92 -77.54 98.75 -0.89
CA ALA A 92 -76.15 98.35 -0.61
C ALA A 92 -75.99 97.89 0.85
N PHE A 93 -76.51 98.64 1.82
CA PHE A 93 -76.53 98.25 3.24
C PHE A 93 -77.19 96.88 3.46
N LEU A 94 -78.38 96.64 2.90
CA LEU A 94 -79.06 95.34 3.01
C LEU A 94 -78.28 94.22 2.33
N LYS A 95 -77.66 94.49 1.18
CA LYS A 95 -76.82 93.53 0.47
C LYS A 95 -75.61 93.13 1.32
N GLU A 96 -74.89 94.10 1.90
CA GLU A 96 -73.73 93.81 2.75
C GLU A 96 -74.12 93.13 4.07
N SER A 97 -75.30 93.42 4.61
CA SER A 97 -75.87 92.67 5.74
C SER A 97 -76.09 91.20 5.38
N GLN A 98 -76.72 90.93 4.24
CA GLN A 98 -76.94 89.57 3.75
C GLN A 98 -75.62 88.84 3.49
N GLN A 99 -74.62 89.52 2.92
CA GLN A 99 -73.28 88.95 2.71
C GLN A 99 -72.59 88.62 4.03
N THR A 100 -72.68 89.52 5.03
CA THR A 100 -72.15 89.28 6.37
C THR A 100 -72.82 88.08 7.03
N GLN A 101 -74.15 87.96 6.95
CA GLN A 101 -74.88 86.76 7.44
C GLN A 101 -74.46 85.48 6.71
N ALA A 102 -74.32 85.52 5.39
CA ALA A 102 -73.91 84.37 4.59
C ALA A 102 -72.48 83.92 4.94
N LEU A 103 -71.55 84.86 5.10
CA LEU A 103 -70.17 84.57 5.48
C LEU A 103 -70.08 84.04 6.91
N LEU A 104 -70.83 84.60 7.86
CA LEU A 104 -70.89 84.05 9.22
C LEU A 104 -71.55 82.65 9.23
N SER A 105 -72.56 82.40 8.41
CA SER A 105 -73.15 81.06 8.27
C SER A 105 -72.17 80.05 7.66
N LYS A 106 -71.38 80.48 6.67
CA LYS A 106 -70.31 79.66 6.09
C LYS A 106 -69.22 79.37 7.13
N LEU A 107 -68.84 80.38 7.92
CA LEU A 107 -67.87 80.24 9.00
C LEU A 107 -68.35 79.23 10.05
N SER A 108 -69.64 79.23 10.41
CA SER A 108 -70.24 78.26 11.34
C SER A 108 -70.09 76.82 10.83
N GLN A 109 -70.37 76.61 9.54
CA GLN A 109 -70.19 75.29 8.89
C GLN A 109 -68.73 74.86 8.91
N ILE A 110 -67.79 75.74 8.55
CA ILE A 110 -66.35 75.44 8.56
C ILE A 110 -65.86 75.13 9.98
N GLN A 111 -66.27 75.92 10.98
CA GLN A 111 -65.90 75.69 12.37
C GLN A 111 -66.40 74.32 12.86
N THR A 112 -67.63 73.94 12.51
CA THR A 112 -68.18 72.62 12.82
C THR A 112 -67.39 71.50 12.14
N SER A 113 -67.01 71.66 10.86
CA SER A 113 -66.16 70.69 10.14
C SER A 113 -64.75 70.57 10.73
N LEU A 114 -64.22 71.64 11.32
CA LEU A 114 -62.96 71.64 12.07
C LEU A 114 -63.11 71.08 13.50
N GLY A 115 -64.31 70.70 13.92
CA GLY A 115 -64.60 70.23 15.28
C GLY A 115 -64.54 71.33 16.34
N LEU A 116 -64.67 72.60 15.93
CA LEU A 116 -64.63 73.76 16.80
C LEU A 116 -66.02 74.15 17.34
N PRO A 117 -66.10 74.79 18.51
CA PRO A 117 -67.38 75.28 19.04
C PRO A 117 -67.94 76.42 18.19
N ASP A 118 -69.16 76.24 17.69
CA ASP A 118 -69.88 77.19 16.81
C ASP A 118 -70.58 78.34 17.56
N ALA A 119 -70.74 78.20 18.89
CA ALA A 119 -71.47 79.15 19.72
C ALA A 119 -71.06 80.64 19.54
N PRO A 120 -69.76 80.99 19.41
CA PRO A 120 -69.35 82.38 19.17
C PRO A 120 -69.77 82.93 17.80
N VAL A 121 -69.79 82.10 16.76
CA VAL A 121 -70.24 82.49 15.42
C VAL A 121 -71.74 82.73 15.42
N GLU A 122 -72.50 81.81 16.01
CA GLU A 122 -73.95 81.95 16.15
C GLU A 122 -74.34 83.18 16.97
N GLN A 123 -73.59 83.48 18.03
CA GLN A 123 -73.80 84.69 18.82
C GLN A 123 -73.53 85.95 17.99
N ALA A 124 -72.43 86.00 17.23
CA ALA A 124 -72.13 87.12 16.34
C ALA A 124 -73.20 87.29 15.24
N ARG A 125 -73.72 86.18 14.67
CA ARG A 125 -74.83 86.19 13.72
C ARG A 125 -76.10 86.76 14.32
N ALA A 126 -76.47 86.35 15.53
CA ALA A 126 -77.66 86.83 16.22
C ALA A 126 -77.57 88.31 16.56
N VAL A 127 -76.41 88.77 17.05
CA VAL A 127 -76.17 90.18 17.38
C VAL A 127 -76.15 91.04 16.11
N HIS A 128 -75.56 90.56 15.03
CA HIS A 128 -75.59 91.21 13.73
C HIS A 128 -77.02 91.31 13.16
N ALA A 129 -77.83 90.24 13.22
CA ALA A 129 -79.23 90.29 12.80
C ALA A 129 -80.05 91.31 13.64
N GLY A 130 -79.81 91.36 14.94
CA GLY A 130 -80.42 92.34 15.83
C GLY A 130 -80.00 93.78 15.52
N LEU A 131 -78.77 94.00 15.03
CA LEU A 131 -78.28 95.30 14.59
C LEU A 131 -79.03 95.78 13.33
N GLU A 132 -79.17 94.92 12.32
CA GLU A 132 -79.91 95.24 11.10
C GLU A 132 -81.35 95.67 11.43
N SER A 133 -82.03 94.93 12.31
CA SER A 133 -83.39 95.27 12.76
C SER A 133 -83.46 96.66 13.41
N LYS A 134 -82.49 97.03 14.25
CA LYS A 134 -82.42 98.35 14.87
C LYS A 134 -82.16 99.47 13.86
N TYR A 135 -81.30 99.23 12.87
CA TYR A 135 -81.06 100.19 11.79
C TYR A 135 -82.29 100.40 10.92
N LEU A 136 -83.02 99.34 10.58
CA LEU A 136 -84.26 99.45 9.80
C LEU A 136 -85.36 100.18 10.57
N ALA A 137 -85.52 99.92 11.87
CA ALA A 137 -86.47 100.64 12.72
C ALA A 137 -86.12 102.14 12.83
N ALA A 138 -84.84 102.48 12.90
CA ALA A 138 -84.41 103.88 12.90
C ALA A 138 -84.70 104.59 11.56
N LEU A 139 -84.60 103.88 10.43
CA LEU A 139 -84.93 104.41 9.10
C LEU A 139 -86.42 104.77 8.93
N GLU A 140 -87.34 104.21 9.72
CA GLU A 140 -88.75 104.62 9.70
C GLU A 140 -88.92 106.10 10.11
N ASN A 141 -87.97 106.65 10.88
CA ASN A 141 -87.94 108.05 11.30
C ASN A 141 -87.18 108.97 10.33
N TYR A 142 -86.72 108.44 9.19
CA TYR A 142 -85.98 109.19 8.16
C TYR A 142 -86.93 109.84 7.17
N SER A 143 -86.70 111.13 6.85
CA SER A 143 -87.48 111.86 5.84
C SER A 143 -86.56 112.65 4.92
N ILE A 144 -86.60 112.34 3.63
CA ILE A 144 -85.73 112.96 2.62
C ILE A 144 -85.96 114.48 2.50
N SER A 145 -87.17 114.95 2.81
CA SER A 145 -87.54 116.36 2.76
C SER A 145 -87.11 117.17 4.00
N ASP A 146 -86.63 116.51 5.06
CA ASP A 146 -86.15 117.17 6.28
C ASP A 146 -84.62 117.02 6.42
N ILE A 147 -83.93 118.15 6.30
CA ILE A 147 -82.46 118.27 6.39
C ILE A 147 -81.93 117.76 7.74
N ASN A 148 -82.71 117.86 8.81
CA ASN A 148 -82.31 117.42 10.15
C ASN A 148 -82.68 115.95 10.45
N SER A 149 -83.39 115.26 9.54
CA SER A 149 -83.81 113.87 9.76
C SER A 149 -82.61 112.92 9.85
N ALA A 150 -81.57 113.14 9.03
CA ALA A 150 -80.35 112.36 9.06
C ALA A 150 -79.66 112.40 10.44
N ALA A 151 -79.57 113.59 11.05
CA ALA A 151 -78.99 113.76 12.38
C ALA A 151 -79.83 113.09 13.49
N ARG A 152 -81.16 113.11 13.38
CA ARG A 152 -82.04 112.42 14.35
C ARG A 152 -81.91 110.91 14.26
N VAL A 153 -81.92 110.36 13.04
CA VAL A 153 -81.80 108.92 12.80
C VAL A 153 -80.41 108.43 13.23
N ASP A 154 -79.35 109.18 12.96
CA ASP A 154 -77.99 108.85 13.44
C ASP A 154 -77.92 108.85 14.97
N HIS A 155 -78.57 109.81 15.64
CA HIS A 155 -78.61 109.88 17.10
C HIS A 155 -79.34 108.68 17.75
N LEU A 156 -80.37 108.12 17.09
CA LEU A 156 -81.09 106.93 17.60
C LEU A 156 -80.24 105.67 17.61
N VAL A 157 -79.24 105.61 16.73
CA VAL A 157 -78.38 104.43 16.53
C VAL A 157 -76.92 104.71 16.85
N THR A 158 -76.61 105.83 17.51
CA THR A 158 -75.23 106.20 17.81
C THR A 158 -74.59 105.14 18.70
N GLY A 159 -73.55 104.48 18.17
CA GLY A 159 -72.76 103.50 18.89
C GLY A 159 -73.36 102.10 18.99
N ILE A 160 -74.51 101.83 18.36
CA ILE A 160 -75.10 100.47 18.37
C ILE A 160 -74.26 99.45 17.58
N ASP A 161 -73.43 99.93 16.64
CA ASP A 161 -72.46 99.15 15.85
C ASP A 161 -71.23 98.71 16.64
N ARG A 162 -70.91 99.37 17.76
CA ARG A 162 -69.69 99.08 18.53
C ARG A 162 -69.63 97.66 19.07
N ALA A 163 -70.73 97.16 19.65
CA ALA A 163 -70.79 95.83 20.22
C ALA A 163 -70.73 94.71 19.16
N PRO A 164 -71.51 94.77 18.05
CA PRO A 164 -71.33 93.86 16.92
C PRO A 164 -69.94 93.93 16.29
N THR A 165 -69.36 95.13 16.16
CA THR A 165 -67.98 95.31 15.65
C THR A 165 -66.98 94.56 16.54
N GLN A 166 -67.05 94.78 17.86
CA GLN A 166 -66.19 94.08 18.82
C GLN A 166 -66.38 92.57 18.77
N GLN A 167 -67.62 92.07 18.68
CA GLN A 167 -67.87 90.63 18.58
C GLN A 167 -67.31 90.01 17.30
N ILE A 168 -67.44 90.67 16.15
CA ILE A 168 -66.88 90.17 14.90
C ILE A 168 -65.34 90.28 14.92
N ASP A 169 -64.79 91.35 15.49
CA ASP A 169 -63.33 91.51 15.67
C ASP A 169 -62.76 90.42 16.60
N ASP A 170 -63.43 90.14 17.73
CA ASP A 170 -63.07 89.08 18.67
C ASP A 170 -63.20 87.69 18.02
N LEU A 171 -64.23 87.49 17.19
CA LEU A 171 -64.42 86.25 16.44
C LEU A 171 -63.28 86.02 15.43
N VAL A 172 -62.85 87.06 14.71
CA VAL A 172 -61.70 86.98 13.80
C VAL A 172 -60.42 86.71 14.58
N ALA A 173 -60.19 87.42 15.69
CA ALA A 173 -59.02 87.20 16.54
C ALA A 173 -58.98 85.78 17.12
N ALA A 174 -60.12 85.27 17.59
CA ALA A 174 -60.26 83.89 18.07
C ALA A 174 -60.02 82.87 16.96
N THR A 175 -60.55 83.11 15.75
CA THR A 175 -60.35 82.24 14.58
C THR A 175 -58.88 82.19 14.16
N LEU A 176 -58.20 83.34 14.11
CA LEU A 176 -56.77 83.43 13.83
C LEU A 176 -55.92 82.71 14.89
N LYS A 177 -56.21 82.92 16.17
CA LYS A 177 -55.48 82.28 17.27
C LYS A 177 -55.65 80.76 17.26
N ARG A 178 -56.87 80.26 17.02
CA ARG A 178 -57.15 78.83 16.90
C ARG A 178 -56.47 78.22 15.67
N ALA A 179 -56.51 78.89 14.53
CA ALA A 179 -55.81 78.45 13.34
C ALA A 179 -54.29 78.31 13.57
N GLN A 180 -53.67 79.28 14.27
CA GLN A 180 -52.26 79.19 14.66
C GLN A 180 -51.99 78.00 15.59
N GLN A 181 -52.86 77.74 16.57
CA GLN A 181 -52.74 76.57 17.46
C GLN A 181 -52.84 75.26 16.68
N MET A 182 -53.82 75.14 15.78
CA MET A 182 -53.99 73.94 14.95
C MET A 182 -52.79 73.71 14.02
N HIS A 183 -52.22 74.77 13.43
CA HIS A 183 -51.01 74.66 12.61
C HIS A 183 -49.83 74.12 13.44
N GLN A 184 -49.62 74.65 14.65
CA GLN A 184 -48.59 74.16 15.57
C GLN A 184 -48.82 72.70 16.01
N GLU A 185 -50.07 72.29 16.24
CA GLU A 185 -50.41 70.91 16.57
C GLU A 185 -50.13 69.96 15.40
N ILE A 186 -50.47 70.36 14.17
CA ILE A 186 -50.18 69.60 12.95
C ILE A 186 -48.66 69.43 12.76
N GLU A 187 -47.88 70.50 12.89
CA GLU A 187 -46.42 70.43 12.78
C GLU A 187 -45.80 69.53 13.86
N ALA A 188 -46.23 69.67 15.12
CA ALA A 188 -45.75 68.86 16.24
C ALA A 188 -46.08 67.37 16.04
N ASN A 189 -47.31 67.06 15.61
CA ASN A 189 -47.73 65.69 15.32
C ASN A 189 -46.94 65.11 14.15
N ASN A 190 -46.74 65.87 13.07
CA ASN A 190 -45.95 65.43 11.91
C ASN A 190 -44.51 65.12 12.30
N LEU A 191 -43.88 65.95 13.13
CA LEU A 191 -42.52 65.71 13.61
C LEU A 191 -42.46 64.46 14.50
N ALA A 192 -43.42 64.26 15.40
CA ALA A 192 -43.49 63.08 16.25
C ALA A 192 -43.70 61.79 15.45
N HIS A 193 -44.57 61.81 14.42
CA HIS A 193 -44.77 60.69 13.50
C HIS A 193 -43.49 60.39 12.71
N TYR A 194 -42.82 61.41 12.16
CA TYR A 194 -41.54 61.25 11.46
C TYR A 194 -40.47 60.61 12.36
N GLN A 195 -40.32 61.08 13.60
CA GLN A 195 -39.35 60.54 14.56
C GLN A 195 -39.64 59.07 14.92
N LYS A 196 -40.90 58.73 15.20
CA LYS A 196 -41.32 57.34 15.51
C LYS A 196 -41.05 56.41 14.34
N THR A 197 -41.46 56.79 13.13
CA THR A 197 -41.24 56.00 11.91
C THR A 197 -39.76 55.81 11.61
N ARG A 198 -38.95 56.87 11.73
CA ARG A 198 -37.49 56.81 11.55
C ARG A 198 -36.83 55.87 12.55
N MET A 199 -37.22 55.93 13.83
CA MET A 199 -36.66 55.07 14.87
C MET A 199 -36.99 53.59 14.65
N LEU A 200 -38.24 53.26 14.28
CA LEU A 200 -38.64 51.89 13.97
C LEU A 200 -37.86 51.31 12.79
N LEU A 201 -37.67 52.09 11.71
CA LEU A 201 -36.86 51.67 10.56
C LEU A 201 -35.39 51.42 10.93
N LEU A 202 -34.79 52.28 11.76
CA LEU A 202 -33.42 52.10 12.23
C LEU A 202 -33.25 50.83 13.10
N ILE A 203 -34.21 50.57 14.00
CA ILE A 203 -34.21 49.35 14.84
C ILE A 203 -34.33 48.10 13.95
N ALA A 204 -35.29 48.08 13.01
CA ALA A 204 -35.49 46.96 12.11
C ALA A 204 -34.23 46.67 11.26
N MET A 205 -33.60 47.71 10.72
CA MET A 205 -32.36 47.57 9.96
C MET A 205 -31.20 47.05 10.83
N GLY A 206 -31.07 47.53 12.06
CA GLY A 206 -30.07 47.06 13.03
C GLY A 206 -30.25 45.59 13.40
N CYS A 207 -31.48 45.15 13.64
CA CYS A 207 -31.79 43.75 13.95
C CYS A 207 -31.44 42.81 12.79
N ILE A 208 -31.80 43.18 11.55
CA ILE A 208 -31.49 42.38 10.35
C ILE A 208 -29.97 42.27 10.17
N LEU A 209 -29.24 43.38 10.33
CA LEU A 209 -27.78 43.39 10.24
C LEU A 209 -27.13 42.46 11.28
N LEU A 210 -27.57 42.56 12.54
CA LEU A 210 -27.02 41.75 13.64
C LEU A 210 -27.25 40.26 13.40
N VAL A 211 -28.47 39.87 13.00
CA VAL A 211 -28.80 38.48 12.65
C VAL A 211 -27.94 38.00 11.47
N GLY A 212 -27.76 38.82 10.43
CA GLY A 212 -26.91 38.52 9.28
C GLY A 212 -25.45 38.26 9.68
N VAL A 213 -24.88 39.11 10.54
CA VAL A 213 -23.51 38.96 11.07
C VAL A 213 -23.37 37.68 11.90
N CYS A 214 -24.30 37.40 12.81
CA CYS A 214 -24.27 36.20 13.64
C CYS A 214 -24.33 34.91 12.82
N ILE A 215 -25.23 34.82 11.84
CA ILE A 215 -25.34 33.62 11.00
C ILE A 215 -24.10 33.48 10.11
N THR A 216 -23.56 34.57 9.57
CA THR A 216 -22.36 34.55 8.73
C THR A 216 -21.14 34.09 9.53
N ALA A 217 -20.92 34.65 10.72
CA ALA A 217 -19.83 34.23 11.62
C ALA A 217 -19.95 32.75 12.00
N TRP A 218 -21.17 32.27 12.28
CA TRP A 218 -21.45 30.86 12.54
C TRP A 218 -21.15 29.96 11.33
N LEU A 219 -21.57 30.37 10.13
CA LEU A 219 -21.35 29.60 8.89
C LEU A 219 -19.86 29.47 8.57
N VAL A 220 -19.11 30.59 8.64
CA VAL A 220 -17.65 30.62 8.50
C VAL A 220 -17.02 29.65 9.50
N GLN A 221 -17.36 29.77 10.78
CA GLN A 221 -16.77 28.92 11.81
C GLN A 221 -17.09 27.42 11.60
N SER A 222 -18.27 27.10 11.07
CA SER A 222 -18.70 25.72 10.78
C SER A 222 -17.97 25.08 9.60
N ILE A 223 -17.47 25.87 8.64
CA ILE A 223 -16.80 25.38 7.42
C ILE A 223 -15.27 25.47 7.58
N THR A 224 -14.75 26.62 8.02
CA THR A 224 -13.31 26.89 8.03
C THR A 224 -12.57 26.06 9.09
N ARG A 225 -13.20 25.74 10.23
CA ARG A 225 -12.56 24.92 11.27
C ARG A 225 -12.32 23.47 10.81
N PRO A 226 -13.32 22.71 10.31
CA PRO A 226 -13.09 21.37 9.77
C PRO A 226 -12.11 21.35 8.58
N LEU A 227 -12.17 22.34 7.68
CA LEU A 227 -11.22 22.44 6.58
C LEU A 227 -9.78 22.64 7.07
N LYS A 228 -9.57 23.48 8.10
CA LYS A 228 -8.24 23.66 8.70
C LYS A 228 -7.74 22.37 9.36
N GLN A 229 -8.62 21.59 9.98
CA GLN A 229 -8.28 20.27 10.51
C GLN A 229 -7.90 19.29 9.40
N ALA A 230 -8.66 19.24 8.31
CA ALA A 230 -8.35 18.42 7.14
C ALA A 230 -6.98 18.77 6.52
N ILE A 231 -6.66 20.08 6.40
CA ILE A 231 -5.35 20.55 5.95
C ILE A 231 -4.25 20.12 6.91
N ASN A 232 -4.46 20.23 8.22
CA ASN A 232 -3.47 19.79 9.20
C ASN A 232 -3.23 18.27 9.12
N VAL A 233 -4.29 17.47 8.97
CA VAL A 233 -4.18 16.02 8.76
C VAL A 233 -3.40 15.71 7.49
N ALA A 234 -3.73 16.35 6.37
CA ALA A 234 -3.01 16.17 5.11
C ALA A 234 -1.53 16.55 5.22
N LYS A 235 -1.21 17.65 5.90
CA LYS A 235 0.18 18.05 6.18
C LYS A 235 0.91 17.06 7.08
N THR A 236 0.22 16.50 8.08
CA THR A 236 0.78 15.50 9.00
C THR A 236 1.11 14.22 8.25
N VAL A 237 0.21 13.74 7.39
CA VAL A 237 0.43 12.59 6.50
C VAL A 237 1.56 12.87 5.49
N ALA A 238 1.60 14.06 4.89
CA ALA A 238 2.65 14.44 3.94
C ALA A 238 4.03 14.55 4.59
N ALA A 239 4.10 14.89 5.88
CA ALA A 239 5.32 14.87 6.67
C ALA A 239 5.72 13.45 7.15
N GLY A 240 4.95 12.42 6.77
CA GLY A 240 5.19 11.03 7.13
C GLY A 240 4.60 10.59 8.47
N ASP A 241 3.95 11.45 9.24
CA ASP A 241 3.37 11.03 10.52
C ASP A 241 1.99 10.37 10.31
N LEU A 242 1.96 9.04 10.38
CA LEU A 242 0.75 8.24 10.23
C LEU A 242 0.10 7.87 11.58
N ARG A 243 0.63 8.35 12.71
CA ARG A 243 0.07 8.08 14.06
C ARG A 243 -1.18 8.89 14.37
N ALA A 244 -1.45 9.91 13.56
CA ALA A 244 -2.54 10.85 13.82
C ALA A 244 -3.92 10.15 13.79
N ARG A 245 -4.65 10.23 14.91
CA ARG A 245 -6.02 9.75 15.00
C ARG A 245 -7.00 10.75 14.40
N ILE A 246 -7.54 10.42 13.24
CA ILE A 246 -8.47 11.28 12.50
C ILE A 246 -9.90 11.00 12.99
N ALA A 247 -10.40 11.84 13.90
CA ALA A 247 -11.77 11.79 14.37
C ALA A 247 -12.72 12.43 13.35
N VAL A 248 -13.71 11.66 12.90
CA VAL A 248 -14.75 12.15 11.98
C VAL A 248 -15.99 12.51 12.79
N SER A 249 -16.48 13.74 12.64
CA SER A 249 -17.70 14.21 13.30
C SER A 249 -18.56 15.01 12.32
N GLY A 250 -19.86 14.71 12.29
CA GLY A 250 -20.83 15.33 11.37
C GLY A 250 -21.26 14.39 10.25
N ARG A 251 -22.10 14.90 9.34
CA ARG A 251 -22.60 14.17 8.15
C ARG A 251 -22.52 15.00 6.85
N ASP A 252 -21.89 16.16 6.92
CA ASP A 252 -21.72 17.06 5.78
C ASP A 252 -20.49 16.69 4.92
N GLU A 253 -20.25 17.46 3.87
CA GLU A 253 -19.12 17.28 2.96
C GLU A 253 -17.76 17.37 3.67
N THR A 254 -17.64 18.16 4.74
CA THR A 254 -16.39 18.23 5.51
C THR A 254 -16.15 16.94 6.31
N ALA A 255 -17.21 16.33 6.84
CA ALA A 255 -17.13 15.03 7.49
C ALA A 255 -16.78 13.92 6.49
N GLN A 256 -17.31 13.97 5.26
CA GLN A 256 -16.93 13.04 4.19
C GLN A 256 -15.46 13.18 3.80
N LEU A 257 -14.95 14.42 3.67
CA LEU A 257 -13.52 14.68 3.44
C LEU A 257 -12.65 14.11 4.57
N MET A 258 -13.03 14.34 5.83
CA MET A 258 -12.32 13.80 6.99
C MET A 258 -12.34 12.26 7.02
N ALA A 259 -13.46 11.63 6.64
CA ALA A 259 -13.55 10.17 6.52
C ALA A 259 -12.61 9.65 5.42
N ALA A 260 -12.60 10.28 4.25
CA ALA A 260 -11.68 9.91 3.17
C ALA A 260 -10.21 10.05 3.58
N LEU A 261 -9.85 11.13 4.30
CA LEU A 261 -8.50 11.30 4.84
C LEU A 261 -8.13 10.23 5.87
N ARG A 262 -9.08 9.82 6.72
CA ARG A 262 -8.89 8.71 7.67
C ARG A 262 -8.62 7.41 6.95
N ASP A 263 -9.44 7.09 5.95
CA ASP A 263 -9.33 5.84 5.21
C ASP A 263 -8.02 5.81 4.37
N MET A 264 -7.59 6.96 3.83
CA MET A 264 -6.28 7.14 3.21
C MET A 264 -5.13 6.88 4.19
N ASN A 265 -5.16 7.52 5.37
CA ASN A 265 -4.14 7.32 6.41
C ASN A 265 -4.06 5.85 6.85
N HIS A 266 -5.22 5.18 7.03
CA HIS A 266 -5.27 3.77 7.39
C HIS A 266 -4.66 2.86 6.31
N ASN A 267 -4.98 3.12 5.04
CA ASN A 267 -4.41 2.36 3.92
C ASN A 267 -2.89 2.59 3.79
N LEU A 268 -2.41 3.82 3.93
CA LEU A 268 -0.97 4.12 3.94
C LEU A 268 -0.27 3.42 5.12
N THR A 269 -0.86 3.45 6.31
CA THR A 269 -0.34 2.75 7.50
C THR A 269 -0.20 1.26 7.22
N ARG A 270 -1.22 0.63 6.63
CA ARG A 270 -1.21 -0.79 6.26
C ARG A 270 -0.14 -1.11 5.22
N ILE A 271 0.01 -0.28 4.19
CA ILE A 271 1.04 -0.45 3.15
C ILE A 271 2.44 -0.33 3.77
N VAL A 272 2.72 0.74 4.52
CA VAL A 272 4.04 0.95 5.15
C VAL A 272 4.37 -0.17 6.13
N THR A 273 3.39 -0.61 6.93
CA THR A 273 3.58 -1.75 7.86
C THR A 273 3.88 -3.04 7.08
N GLY A 274 3.12 -3.33 6.03
CA GLY A 274 3.33 -4.51 5.19
C GLY A 274 4.69 -4.49 4.47
N VAL A 275 5.10 -3.34 3.94
CA VAL A 275 6.43 -3.17 3.34
C VAL A 275 7.53 -3.37 4.38
N ARG A 276 7.41 -2.77 5.57
CA ARG A 276 8.40 -2.93 6.64
C ARG A 276 8.58 -4.38 7.07
N SER A 277 7.47 -5.09 7.35
CA SER A 277 7.53 -6.51 7.71
C SER A 277 8.05 -7.37 6.55
N GLY A 278 7.68 -7.05 5.30
CA GLY A 278 8.20 -7.71 4.12
C GLY A 278 9.71 -7.52 3.95
N THR A 279 10.22 -6.30 4.18
CA THR A 279 11.65 -6.00 4.12
C THR A 279 12.44 -6.67 5.24
N GLU A 280 11.90 -6.73 6.45
CA GLU A 280 12.50 -7.46 7.59
C GLU A 280 12.62 -8.96 7.24
N ALA A 281 11.56 -9.57 6.71
CA ALA A 281 11.60 -10.97 6.28
C ALA A 281 12.59 -11.23 5.12
N ILE A 282 12.69 -10.30 4.16
CA ILE A 282 13.68 -10.41 3.07
C ILE A 282 15.09 -10.26 3.63
N ALA A 283 15.35 -9.35 4.57
CA ALA A 283 16.66 -9.21 5.23
C ALA A 283 17.08 -10.53 5.89
N ASP A 284 16.20 -11.10 6.72
CA ASP A 284 16.46 -12.37 7.41
C ASP A 284 16.75 -13.52 6.42
N THR A 285 15.92 -13.63 5.37
CA THR A 285 16.11 -14.66 4.33
C THR A 285 17.42 -14.46 3.57
N THR A 286 17.77 -13.21 3.29
CA THR A 286 19.00 -12.85 2.57
C THR A 286 20.24 -13.15 3.39
N ASP A 287 20.20 -12.91 4.70
CA ASP A 287 21.26 -13.30 5.63
C ASP A 287 21.42 -14.82 5.70
N GLN A 288 20.32 -15.57 5.71
CA GLN A 288 20.36 -17.03 5.62
C GLN A 288 20.99 -17.50 4.31
N VAL A 289 20.65 -16.89 3.17
CA VAL A 289 21.28 -17.19 1.87
C VAL A 289 22.78 -16.88 1.91
N ALA A 290 23.18 -15.73 2.44
CA ALA A 290 24.59 -15.36 2.55
C ALA A 290 25.39 -16.29 3.49
N HIS A 291 24.76 -16.81 4.54
CA HIS A 291 25.34 -17.85 5.40
C HIS A 291 25.44 -19.18 4.65
N GLY A 292 24.37 -19.62 3.98
CA GLY A 292 24.34 -20.86 3.20
C GLY A 292 25.36 -20.87 2.05
N SER A 293 25.57 -19.74 1.37
CA SER A 293 26.63 -19.61 0.35
C SER A 293 28.03 -19.73 0.97
N ARG A 294 28.29 -19.14 2.14
CA ARG A 294 29.59 -19.31 2.82
C ARG A 294 29.85 -20.77 3.18
N GLU A 295 28.84 -21.46 3.70
CA GLU A 295 28.94 -22.90 4.00
C GLU A 295 29.16 -23.73 2.73
N LEU A 296 28.42 -23.45 1.65
CA LEU A 296 28.59 -24.12 0.37
C LEU A 296 30.00 -23.90 -0.20
N SER A 297 30.56 -22.69 -0.07
CA SER A 297 31.95 -22.39 -0.46
C SER A 297 32.95 -23.25 0.31
N ALA A 298 32.82 -23.34 1.63
CA ALA A 298 33.69 -24.16 2.46
C ALA A 298 33.58 -25.65 2.11
N ARG A 299 32.37 -26.15 1.82
CA ARG A 299 32.17 -27.54 1.37
C ARG A 299 32.77 -27.79 -0.01
N ASN A 300 32.67 -26.84 -0.94
CA ASN A 300 33.30 -26.96 -2.26
C ASN A 300 34.84 -26.95 -2.16
N GLU A 301 35.42 -26.14 -1.27
CA GLU A 301 36.87 -26.15 -1.01
C GLU A 301 37.33 -27.50 -0.45
N ALA A 302 36.61 -28.04 0.54
CA ALA A 302 36.90 -29.37 1.09
C ALA A 302 36.72 -30.48 0.04
N GLN A 303 35.69 -30.37 -0.81
CA GLN A 303 35.43 -31.32 -1.89
C GLN A 303 36.51 -31.25 -2.98
N ALA A 304 36.98 -30.06 -3.34
CA ALA A 304 38.10 -29.89 -4.27
C ALA A 304 39.37 -30.59 -3.73
N SER A 305 39.70 -30.38 -2.46
CA SER A 305 40.84 -31.05 -1.82
C SER A 305 40.69 -32.58 -1.82
N ALA A 306 39.48 -33.10 -1.54
CA ALA A 306 39.22 -34.54 -1.59
C ALA A 306 39.31 -35.10 -3.03
N LEU A 307 38.90 -34.33 -4.04
CA LEU A 307 39.04 -34.70 -5.45
C LEU A 307 40.50 -34.71 -5.89
N GLU A 308 41.33 -33.78 -5.42
CA GLU A 308 42.78 -33.79 -5.66
C GLU A 308 43.44 -35.06 -5.08
N GLU A 309 43.12 -35.42 -3.83
CA GLU A 309 43.62 -36.64 -3.20
C GLU A 309 43.14 -37.91 -3.92
N THR A 310 41.88 -37.90 -4.36
CA THR A 310 41.30 -39.00 -5.16
C THR A 310 42.01 -39.12 -6.50
N ALA A 311 42.25 -38.01 -7.20
CA ALA A 311 42.98 -38.00 -8.48
C ALA A 311 44.41 -38.54 -8.33
N ALA A 312 45.13 -38.10 -7.29
CA ALA A 312 46.47 -38.60 -6.98
C ALA A 312 46.47 -40.11 -6.67
N SER A 313 45.49 -40.58 -5.88
CA SER A 313 45.31 -42.00 -5.58
C SER A 313 44.99 -42.82 -6.84
N MET A 314 44.21 -42.24 -7.75
CA MET A 314 43.88 -42.85 -9.03
C MET A 314 45.10 -42.98 -9.94
N GLU A 315 45.96 -41.96 -10.03
CA GLU A 315 47.23 -42.04 -10.77
C GLU A 315 48.14 -43.15 -10.21
N GLN A 316 48.25 -43.25 -8.88
CA GLN A 316 49.00 -44.32 -8.23
C GLN A 316 48.39 -45.70 -8.55
N LEU A 317 47.07 -45.85 -8.46
CA LEU A 317 46.38 -47.10 -8.80
C LEU A 317 46.58 -47.47 -10.26
N THR A 318 46.48 -46.53 -11.20
CA THR A 318 46.77 -46.77 -12.63
C THR A 318 48.19 -47.30 -12.80
N SER A 319 49.18 -46.71 -12.12
CA SER A 319 50.56 -47.18 -12.18
C SER A 319 50.73 -48.59 -11.63
N VAL A 320 50.07 -48.92 -10.51
CA VAL A 320 50.16 -50.25 -9.89
C VAL A 320 49.49 -51.31 -10.78
N VAL A 321 48.32 -51.03 -11.33
CA VAL A 321 47.62 -51.96 -12.23
C VAL A 321 48.41 -52.20 -13.52
N LYS A 322 49.03 -51.15 -14.08
CA LYS A 322 49.92 -51.27 -15.24
C LYS A 322 51.13 -52.16 -14.92
N ASN A 323 51.78 -51.93 -13.78
CA ASN A 323 52.90 -52.77 -13.34
C ASN A 323 52.48 -54.22 -13.09
N ASN A 324 51.28 -54.46 -12.55
CA ASN A 324 50.76 -55.82 -12.34
C ASN A 324 50.54 -56.54 -13.68
N ALA A 325 49.99 -55.87 -14.69
CA ALA A 325 49.81 -56.44 -16.01
C ALA A 325 51.16 -56.80 -16.67
N GLU A 326 52.17 -55.92 -16.54
CA GLU A 326 53.51 -56.16 -17.06
C GLU A 326 54.23 -57.29 -16.30
N ASN A 327 54.14 -57.31 -14.97
CA ASN A 327 54.68 -58.39 -14.14
C ASN A 327 54.03 -59.74 -14.45
N ALA A 328 52.71 -59.78 -14.68
CA ALA A 328 52.01 -61.01 -15.05
C ALA A 328 52.47 -61.52 -16.42
N ARG A 329 52.66 -60.63 -17.41
CA ARG A 329 53.25 -61.01 -18.71
C ARG A 329 54.67 -61.57 -18.55
N HIS A 330 55.51 -60.88 -17.80
CA HIS A 330 56.90 -61.30 -17.58
C HIS A 330 56.96 -62.65 -16.83
N ALA A 331 56.11 -62.86 -15.82
CA ALA A 331 55.99 -64.14 -15.13
C ALA A 331 55.48 -65.26 -16.05
N SER A 332 54.55 -64.96 -16.96
CA SER A 332 54.06 -65.92 -17.96
C SER A 332 55.17 -66.36 -18.93
N ASP A 333 56.02 -65.43 -19.37
CA ASP A 333 57.17 -65.74 -20.22
C ASP A 333 58.18 -66.64 -19.51
N ILE A 334 58.50 -66.35 -18.24
CA ILE A 334 59.39 -67.18 -17.40
C ILE A 334 58.78 -68.58 -17.18
N ALA A 335 57.48 -68.65 -16.90
CA ALA A 335 56.77 -69.92 -16.74
C ALA A 335 56.81 -70.73 -18.05
N ARG A 336 56.64 -70.09 -19.21
CA ARG A 336 56.74 -70.76 -20.51
C ARG A 336 58.13 -71.35 -20.75
N ASP A 337 59.20 -70.60 -20.46
CA ASP A 337 60.59 -71.09 -20.56
C ASP A 337 60.83 -72.26 -19.59
N THR A 338 60.38 -72.12 -18.35
CA THR A 338 60.52 -73.16 -17.31
C THR A 338 59.81 -74.45 -17.72
N ARG A 339 58.61 -74.35 -18.27
CA ARG A 339 57.84 -75.50 -18.79
C ARG A 339 58.58 -76.20 -19.93
N GLN A 340 59.18 -75.43 -20.84
CA GLN A 340 59.98 -75.99 -21.93
C GLN A 340 61.17 -76.78 -21.38
N ARG A 341 61.95 -76.18 -20.47
CA ARG A 341 63.11 -76.85 -19.85
C ARG A 341 62.73 -78.08 -19.05
N ALA A 342 61.61 -78.04 -18.31
CA ALA A 342 61.09 -79.20 -17.60
C ALA A 342 60.67 -80.32 -18.57
N GLY A 343 60.10 -79.98 -19.72
CA GLY A 343 59.80 -80.91 -20.80
C GLY A 343 61.06 -81.58 -21.38
N GLU A 344 62.08 -80.78 -21.68
CA GLU A 344 63.40 -81.29 -22.13
C GLU A 344 64.05 -82.19 -21.07
N GLY A 345 63.96 -81.82 -19.79
CA GLY A 345 64.42 -82.65 -18.67
C GLY A 345 63.68 -83.97 -18.55
N GLY A 346 62.35 -83.96 -18.78
CA GLY A 346 61.54 -85.17 -18.86
C GLY A 346 61.99 -86.12 -19.97
N GLU A 347 62.28 -85.60 -21.16
CA GLU A 347 62.78 -86.39 -22.29
C GLU A 347 64.15 -87.03 -21.99
N VAL A 348 65.04 -86.31 -21.32
CA VAL A 348 66.35 -86.85 -20.88
C VAL A 348 66.15 -87.97 -19.86
N VAL A 349 65.26 -87.79 -18.89
CA VAL A 349 64.94 -88.82 -17.90
C VAL A 349 64.35 -90.07 -18.57
N GLU A 350 63.46 -89.91 -19.55
CA GLU A 350 62.90 -91.01 -20.33
C GLU A 350 64.00 -91.80 -21.07
N LYS A 351 64.95 -91.12 -21.70
CA LYS A 351 66.13 -91.76 -22.31
C LYS A 351 66.97 -92.54 -21.29
N VAL A 352 67.12 -92.04 -20.07
CA VAL A 352 67.83 -92.75 -18.99
C VAL A 352 67.08 -93.99 -18.53
N VAL A 353 65.74 -93.96 -18.44
CA VAL A 353 64.92 -95.14 -18.14
C VAL A 353 65.13 -96.24 -19.19
N VAL A 354 65.11 -95.87 -20.48
CA VAL A 354 65.36 -96.81 -21.58
C VAL A 354 66.75 -97.44 -21.45
N ALA A 355 67.79 -96.62 -21.27
CA ALA A 355 69.16 -97.10 -21.11
C ALA A 355 69.32 -98.02 -19.87
N MET A 356 68.69 -97.68 -18.74
CA MET A 356 68.71 -98.54 -17.55
C MET A 356 67.97 -99.86 -17.77
N GLY A 357 66.90 -99.85 -18.57
CA GLY A 357 66.20 -101.07 -19.01
C GLY A 357 67.09 -101.98 -19.85
N GLU A 358 67.85 -101.41 -20.80
CA GLU A 358 68.82 -102.15 -21.61
C GLU A 358 69.96 -102.72 -20.75
N ILE A 359 70.52 -101.93 -19.83
CA ILE A 359 71.59 -102.40 -18.91
C ILE A 359 71.06 -103.52 -17.99
N HIS A 360 69.81 -103.41 -17.52
CA HIS A 360 69.16 -104.44 -16.71
C HIS A 360 69.00 -105.75 -17.49
N GLN A 361 68.59 -105.67 -18.76
CA GLN A 361 68.47 -106.82 -19.65
C GLN A 361 69.84 -107.46 -19.92
N PHE A 362 70.84 -106.66 -20.28
CA PHE A 362 72.21 -107.12 -20.50
C PHE A 362 72.82 -107.79 -19.25
N SER A 363 72.54 -107.27 -18.06
CA SER A 363 72.98 -107.86 -16.79
C SER A 363 72.35 -109.23 -16.53
N ARG A 364 71.10 -109.46 -16.96
CA ARG A 364 70.46 -110.79 -16.89
C ARG A 364 71.11 -111.78 -17.85
N GLU A 365 71.39 -111.37 -19.08
CA GLU A 365 72.07 -112.20 -20.08
C GLU A 365 73.46 -112.65 -19.58
N ILE A 366 74.22 -111.75 -18.95
CA ILE A 366 75.50 -112.12 -18.31
C ILE A 366 75.27 -113.20 -17.23
N ASN A 367 74.24 -113.06 -16.39
CA ASN A 367 73.95 -114.02 -15.32
C ASN A 367 73.59 -115.42 -15.88
N GLU A 368 72.86 -115.46 -16.99
CA GLU A 368 72.58 -116.69 -17.74
C GLU A 368 73.88 -117.33 -18.27
N ILE A 369 74.76 -116.54 -18.89
CA ILE A 369 76.07 -117.03 -19.37
C ILE A 369 76.94 -117.54 -18.22
N VAL A 370 77.00 -116.82 -17.11
CA VAL A 370 77.76 -117.23 -15.91
C VAL A 370 77.21 -118.54 -15.34
N THR A 371 75.90 -118.75 -15.41
CA THR A 371 75.27 -120.01 -15.02
C THR A 371 75.65 -121.17 -15.93
N VAL A 372 75.76 -120.93 -17.24
CA VAL A 372 76.30 -121.93 -18.18
C VAL A 372 77.78 -122.22 -17.87
N ILE A 373 78.60 -121.21 -17.57
CA ILE A 373 80.03 -121.39 -17.22
C ILE A 373 80.20 -122.22 -15.95
N ASP A 374 79.42 -121.94 -14.90
CA ASP A 374 79.39 -122.72 -13.66
C ASP A 374 78.99 -124.19 -13.95
N GLY A 375 78.02 -124.39 -14.84
CA GLY A 375 77.64 -125.72 -15.35
C GLY A 375 78.77 -126.44 -16.10
N ILE A 376 79.50 -125.75 -16.99
CA ILE A 376 80.66 -126.31 -17.71
C ILE A 376 81.79 -126.64 -16.73
N ALA A 377 82.05 -125.77 -15.75
CA ALA A 377 83.04 -126.00 -14.71
C ALA A 377 82.68 -127.23 -13.86
N PHE A 378 81.41 -127.40 -13.51
CA PHE A 378 80.92 -128.60 -12.82
C PHE A 378 81.10 -129.86 -13.68
N GLN A 379 80.69 -129.84 -14.95
CA GLN A 379 80.89 -130.95 -15.87
C GLN A 379 82.38 -131.31 -16.01
N THR A 380 83.25 -130.31 -16.15
CA THR A 380 84.70 -130.49 -16.29
C THR A 380 85.31 -131.07 -15.01
N ASN A 381 84.84 -130.66 -13.84
CA ASN A 381 85.22 -131.24 -12.54
C ASN A 381 84.81 -132.72 -12.43
N ILE A 382 83.65 -133.11 -12.95
CA ILE A 382 83.22 -134.52 -13.01
C ILE A 382 84.06 -135.33 -14.03
N LEU A 383 84.31 -134.79 -15.22
CA LEU A 383 85.18 -135.42 -16.22
C LEU A 383 86.60 -135.63 -15.69
N ALA A 384 87.17 -134.63 -15.01
CA ALA A 384 88.50 -134.70 -14.41
C ALA A 384 88.55 -135.71 -13.26
N LEU A 385 87.50 -135.80 -12.43
CA LEU A 385 87.38 -136.86 -11.43
C LEU A 385 87.35 -138.25 -12.07
N ASN A 386 86.54 -138.45 -13.12
CA ASN A 386 86.48 -139.71 -13.85
C ASN A 386 87.84 -140.08 -14.47
N ALA A 387 88.55 -139.11 -15.06
CA ALA A 387 89.89 -139.31 -15.61
C ALA A 387 90.93 -139.64 -14.51
N ALA A 388 90.85 -139.01 -13.34
CA ALA A 388 91.71 -139.31 -12.20
C ALA A 388 91.49 -140.73 -11.66
N VAL A 389 90.23 -141.19 -11.63
CA VAL A 389 89.86 -142.57 -11.25
C VAL A 389 90.43 -143.57 -12.25
N GLU A 390 90.28 -143.34 -13.56
CA GLU A 390 90.79 -144.25 -14.58
C GLU A 390 92.33 -144.25 -14.64
N ALA A 391 92.97 -143.10 -14.40
CA ALA A 391 94.42 -143.00 -14.26
C ALA A 391 94.96 -143.76 -13.04
N ALA A 392 94.24 -143.75 -11.90
CA ALA A 392 94.58 -144.57 -10.74
C ALA A 392 94.43 -146.07 -11.03
N ARG A 393 93.49 -146.45 -11.90
CA ARG A 393 93.24 -147.83 -12.34
C ARG A 393 94.35 -148.38 -13.24
N ALA A 394 95.01 -147.52 -14.01
CA ALA A 394 96.15 -147.86 -14.88
C ALA A 394 97.51 -147.98 -14.15
N GLY A 395 97.55 -147.80 -12.82
CA GLY A 395 98.76 -148.04 -12.02
C GLY A 395 99.94 -147.11 -12.37
N ASN A 396 101.13 -147.68 -12.58
CA ASN A 396 102.36 -146.89 -12.83
C ASN A 396 102.35 -146.13 -14.16
N ASP A 397 101.67 -146.65 -15.19
CA ASP A 397 101.60 -146.02 -16.52
C ASP A 397 100.63 -144.83 -16.55
N GLY A 398 99.68 -144.76 -15.61
CA GLY A 398 98.68 -143.69 -15.50
C GLY A 398 99.13 -142.45 -14.69
N ARG A 399 100.34 -142.48 -14.12
CA ARG A 399 100.78 -141.47 -13.13
C ARG A 399 100.84 -140.04 -13.69
N GLY A 400 101.26 -139.89 -14.95
CA GLY A 400 101.23 -138.59 -15.65
C GLY A 400 99.80 -138.08 -15.92
N PHE A 401 98.88 -138.98 -16.27
CA PHE A 401 97.47 -138.64 -16.48
C PHE A 401 96.76 -138.26 -15.18
N ALA A 402 97.10 -138.89 -14.05
CA ALA A 402 96.52 -138.56 -12.75
C ALA A 402 96.86 -137.12 -12.30
N VAL A 403 98.09 -136.66 -12.57
CA VAL A 403 98.51 -135.28 -12.26
C VAL A 403 97.75 -134.28 -13.13
N VAL A 404 97.64 -134.54 -14.44
CA VAL A 404 96.85 -133.69 -15.35
C VAL A 404 95.39 -133.66 -14.93
N ALA A 405 94.79 -134.80 -14.57
CA ALA A 405 93.41 -134.87 -14.11
C ALA A 405 93.20 -134.10 -12.80
N SER A 406 94.15 -134.13 -11.86
CA SER A 406 94.10 -133.32 -10.64
C SER A 406 94.20 -131.82 -10.94
N GLU A 407 95.07 -131.43 -11.87
CA GLU A 407 95.24 -130.02 -12.26
C GLU A 407 94.00 -129.48 -13.00
N VAL A 408 93.42 -130.27 -13.91
CA VAL A 408 92.16 -129.95 -14.59
C VAL A 408 91.01 -129.83 -13.57
N ARG A 409 90.98 -130.70 -12.55
CA ARG A 409 89.99 -130.62 -11.49
C ARG A 409 90.14 -129.36 -10.64
N ALA A 410 91.36 -129.02 -10.24
CA ALA A 410 91.65 -127.80 -9.49
C ALA A 410 91.28 -126.55 -10.31
N LEU A 411 91.57 -126.56 -11.62
CA LEU A 411 91.16 -125.50 -12.53
C LEU A 411 89.63 -125.39 -12.64
N ALA A 412 88.92 -126.52 -12.76
CA ALA A 412 87.47 -126.55 -12.81
C ALA A 412 86.82 -126.02 -11.52
N GLN A 413 87.36 -126.37 -10.34
CA GLN A 413 86.91 -125.80 -9.06
C GLN A 413 87.19 -124.29 -8.96
N ARG A 414 88.35 -123.82 -9.44
CA ARG A 414 88.66 -122.38 -9.53
C ARG A 414 87.70 -121.65 -10.47
N SER A 415 87.38 -122.23 -11.62
CA SER A 415 86.40 -121.66 -12.57
C SER A 415 85.00 -121.60 -11.98
N ALA A 416 84.56 -122.63 -11.25
CA ALA A 416 83.26 -122.63 -10.56
C ALA A 416 83.19 -121.59 -9.43
N SER A 417 84.30 -121.40 -8.69
CA SER A 417 84.38 -120.34 -7.67
C SER A 417 84.31 -118.95 -8.31
N ALA A 418 85.10 -118.70 -9.36
CA ALA A 418 85.09 -117.44 -10.09
C ALA A 418 83.72 -117.14 -10.72
N ALA A 419 83.05 -118.15 -11.27
CA ALA A 419 81.69 -118.01 -11.80
C ALA A 419 80.69 -117.61 -10.70
N ARG A 420 80.79 -118.21 -9.50
CA ARG A 420 79.95 -117.81 -8.35
C ARG A 420 80.24 -116.39 -7.87
N ASP A 421 81.49 -115.96 -7.85
CA ASP A 421 81.85 -114.58 -7.49
C ASP A 421 81.30 -113.58 -8.51
N ILE A 422 81.41 -113.88 -9.81
CA ILE A 422 80.81 -113.05 -10.88
C ILE A 422 79.29 -113.02 -10.72
N ARG A 423 78.63 -114.15 -10.45
CA ARG A 423 77.18 -114.22 -10.20
C ARG A 423 76.77 -113.28 -9.08
N GLY A 424 77.48 -113.30 -7.95
CA GLY A 424 77.21 -112.39 -6.83
C GLY A 424 77.36 -110.92 -7.19
N LEU A 425 78.37 -110.57 -8.00
CA LEU A 425 78.54 -109.20 -8.51
C LEU A 425 77.40 -108.81 -9.48
N THR A 426 76.99 -109.71 -10.37
CA THR A 426 75.89 -109.44 -11.32
C THR A 426 74.54 -109.33 -10.63
N ASP A 427 74.25 -110.17 -9.63
CA ASP A 427 73.03 -110.08 -8.82
C ASP A 427 72.96 -108.74 -8.08
N ARG A 428 74.10 -108.29 -7.52
CA ARG A 428 74.21 -106.97 -6.90
C ARG A 428 73.98 -105.84 -7.91
N SER A 429 74.55 -105.93 -9.11
CA SER A 429 74.33 -104.96 -10.19
C SER A 429 72.87 -104.89 -10.61
N VAL A 430 72.18 -106.03 -10.79
CA VAL A 430 70.75 -106.08 -11.13
C VAL A 430 69.91 -105.38 -10.04
N SER A 431 70.22 -105.63 -8.76
CA SER A 431 69.54 -104.95 -7.64
C SER A 431 69.76 -103.44 -7.65
N LEU A 432 70.99 -102.97 -7.89
CA LEU A 432 71.31 -101.54 -7.97
C LEU A 432 70.64 -100.86 -9.16
N ILE A 433 70.59 -101.53 -10.32
CA ILE A 433 69.90 -101.03 -11.51
C ILE A 433 68.39 -100.94 -11.26
N ALA A 434 67.78 -101.93 -10.59
CA ALA A 434 66.36 -101.88 -10.24
C ALA A 434 66.01 -100.72 -9.30
N GLN A 435 66.88 -100.43 -8.32
CA GLN A 435 66.76 -99.26 -7.46
C GLN A 435 66.92 -97.96 -8.27
N GLY A 436 67.93 -97.89 -9.13
CA GLY A 436 68.14 -96.76 -10.04
C GLY A 436 66.94 -96.49 -10.94
N ASN A 437 66.35 -97.52 -11.54
CA ASN A 437 65.17 -97.40 -12.38
C ASN A 437 63.96 -96.85 -11.61
N THR A 438 63.80 -97.25 -10.34
CA THR A 438 62.74 -96.72 -9.47
C THR A 438 62.93 -95.23 -9.18
N LEU A 439 64.17 -94.81 -8.87
CA LEU A 439 64.50 -93.40 -8.63
C LEU A 439 64.31 -92.53 -9.87
N VAL A 440 64.77 -93.00 -11.04
CA VAL A 440 64.65 -92.29 -12.31
C VAL A 440 63.18 -92.18 -12.73
N LYS A 441 62.38 -93.24 -12.53
CA LYS A 441 60.92 -93.19 -12.76
C LYS A 441 60.23 -92.17 -11.84
N GLY A 442 60.65 -92.10 -10.58
CA GLY A 442 60.19 -91.06 -9.64
C GLY A 442 60.53 -89.65 -10.13
N ALA A 443 61.78 -89.44 -10.58
CA ALA A 443 62.21 -88.16 -11.16
C ALA A 443 61.40 -87.79 -12.40
N GLY A 444 61.05 -88.75 -13.26
CA GLY A 444 60.20 -88.55 -14.44
C GLY A 444 58.79 -88.11 -14.07
N SER A 445 58.19 -88.74 -13.06
CA SER A 445 56.88 -88.32 -12.51
C SER A 445 56.93 -86.89 -11.97
N SER A 446 57.96 -86.53 -11.21
CA SER A 446 58.13 -85.17 -10.70
C SER A 446 58.30 -84.14 -11.81
N MET A 447 59.00 -84.46 -12.91
CA MET A 447 59.08 -83.56 -14.07
C MET A 447 57.70 -83.34 -14.70
N HIS A 448 56.86 -84.37 -14.80
CA HIS A 448 55.50 -84.24 -15.31
C HIS A 448 54.63 -83.34 -14.42
N GLU A 449 54.69 -83.52 -13.09
CA GLU A 449 53.99 -82.66 -12.12
C GLU A 449 54.45 -81.20 -12.19
N ILE A 450 55.75 -80.95 -12.42
CA ILE A 450 56.28 -79.60 -12.64
C ILE A 450 55.69 -78.99 -13.92
N VAL A 451 55.68 -79.73 -15.03
CA VAL A 451 55.09 -79.24 -16.30
C VAL A 451 53.62 -78.87 -16.13
N GLU A 452 52.84 -79.69 -15.41
CA GLU A 452 51.43 -79.42 -15.13
C GLU A 452 51.24 -78.21 -14.20
N SER A 453 52.02 -78.11 -13.13
CA SER A 453 51.97 -76.96 -12.20
C SER A 453 52.34 -75.64 -12.89
N VAL A 454 53.35 -75.67 -13.75
CA VAL A 454 53.77 -74.48 -14.51
C VAL A 454 52.73 -74.11 -15.58
N LYS A 455 52.01 -75.09 -16.16
CA LYS A 455 50.86 -74.81 -17.04
C LYS A 455 49.76 -74.05 -16.29
N GLN A 456 49.39 -74.48 -15.09
CA GLN A 456 48.42 -73.79 -14.25
C GLN A 456 48.89 -72.38 -13.88
N LEU A 457 50.20 -72.19 -13.63
CA LEU A 457 50.78 -70.88 -13.40
C LEU A 457 50.65 -69.95 -14.61
N CYS A 458 50.88 -70.44 -15.84
CA CYS A 458 50.65 -69.66 -17.06
C CYS A 458 49.18 -69.20 -17.18
N GLU A 459 48.23 -70.11 -16.96
CA GLU A 459 46.78 -69.79 -17.00
C GLU A 459 46.41 -68.74 -15.94
N LEU A 460 46.97 -68.83 -14.72
CA LEU A 460 46.76 -67.83 -13.68
C LEU A 460 47.32 -66.46 -14.08
N MET A 461 48.52 -66.41 -14.65
CA MET A 461 49.13 -65.15 -15.10
C MET A 461 48.34 -64.51 -16.25
N GLU A 462 47.77 -65.30 -17.15
CA GLU A 462 46.90 -64.81 -18.22
C GLU A 462 45.61 -64.20 -17.67
N ASN A 463 44.99 -64.85 -16.68
CA ASN A 463 43.84 -64.30 -15.96
C ASN A 463 44.18 -62.99 -15.22
N ILE A 464 45.34 -62.89 -14.56
CA ILE A 464 45.77 -61.66 -13.89
C ILE A 464 46.01 -60.54 -14.91
N SER A 465 46.63 -60.84 -16.06
CA SER A 465 46.84 -59.84 -17.12
C SER A 465 45.50 -59.34 -17.69
N SER A 466 44.53 -60.23 -17.88
CA SER A 466 43.19 -59.86 -18.37
C SER A 466 42.43 -59.03 -17.34
N ALA A 467 42.40 -59.45 -16.07
CA ALA A 467 41.77 -58.70 -14.98
C ALA A 467 42.42 -57.32 -14.78
N SER A 468 43.74 -57.22 -14.90
CA SER A 468 44.46 -55.94 -14.81
C SER A 468 44.10 -55.00 -15.97
N ALA A 469 43.90 -55.54 -17.19
CA ALA A 469 43.44 -54.73 -18.32
C ALA A 469 42.02 -54.18 -18.11
N GLU A 470 41.11 -55.01 -17.57
CA GLU A 470 39.75 -54.59 -17.23
C GLU A 470 39.75 -53.54 -16.09
N GLN A 471 40.57 -53.74 -15.05
CA GLN A 471 40.78 -52.75 -13.99
C GLN A 471 41.28 -51.42 -14.54
N SER A 472 42.20 -51.44 -15.52
CA SER A 472 42.70 -50.22 -16.16
C SER A 472 41.58 -49.43 -16.86
N VAL A 473 40.68 -50.13 -17.57
CA VAL A 473 39.51 -49.51 -18.21
C VAL A 473 38.55 -48.94 -17.16
N GLY A 474 38.29 -49.69 -16.08
CA GLY A 474 37.46 -49.20 -14.98
C GLY A 474 38.04 -47.95 -14.29
N ILE A 475 39.36 -47.93 -14.11
CA ILE A 475 40.09 -46.78 -13.57
C ILE A 475 39.96 -45.55 -14.48
N GLU A 476 40.06 -45.72 -15.79
CA GLU A 476 39.87 -44.63 -16.75
C GLU A 476 38.45 -44.03 -16.67
N GLN A 477 37.42 -44.88 -16.53
CA GLN A 477 36.05 -44.41 -16.34
C GLN A 477 35.86 -43.63 -15.03
N VAL A 478 36.48 -44.10 -13.93
CA VAL A 478 36.44 -43.37 -12.66
C VAL A 478 37.19 -42.04 -12.78
N ASN A 479 38.31 -41.98 -13.50
CA ASN A 479 39.03 -40.73 -13.75
C ASN A 479 38.18 -39.70 -14.52
N LEU A 480 37.44 -40.14 -15.55
CA LEU A 480 36.46 -39.29 -16.24
C LEU A 480 35.37 -38.78 -15.28
N ALA A 481 34.86 -39.63 -14.40
CA ALA A 481 33.87 -39.22 -13.39
C ALA A 481 34.44 -38.18 -12.41
N VAL A 482 35.68 -38.36 -11.93
CA VAL A 482 36.39 -37.39 -11.08
C VAL A 482 36.57 -36.05 -11.79
N THR A 483 36.91 -36.06 -13.07
CA THR A 483 37.02 -34.84 -13.90
C THR A 483 35.68 -34.10 -14.01
N HIS A 484 34.58 -34.83 -14.20
CA HIS A 484 33.24 -34.23 -14.19
C HIS A 484 32.86 -33.67 -12.81
N MET A 485 33.24 -34.35 -11.73
CA MET A 485 33.01 -33.86 -10.37
C MET A 485 33.82 -32.60 -10.07
N ASP A 486 35.05 -32.48 -10.57
CA ASP A 486 35.86 -31.27 -10.44
C ASP A 486 35.21 -30.09 -11.16
N ALA A 487 34.79 -30.27 -12.43
CA ALA A 487 34.07 -29.24 -13.18
C ALA A 487 32.79 -28.78 -12.45
N ALA A 488 32.00 -29.71 -11.90
CA ALA A 488 30.82 -29.39 -11.12
C ALA A 488 31.17 -28.66 -9.81
N THR A 489 32.27 -29.02 -9.15
CA THR A 489 32.75 -28.38 -7.92
C THR A 489 33.16 -26.92 -8.19
N GLN A 490 33.88 -26.66 -9.28
CA GLN A 490 34.23 -25.30 -9.71
C GLN A 490 32.99 -24.47 -10.09
N GLN A 491 32.02 -25.08 -10.78
CA GLN A 491 30.75 -24.44 -11.09
C GLN A 491 29.98 -24.08 -9.82
N ASN A 492 29.91 -24.98 -8.84
CA ASN A 492 29.27 -24.74 -7.55
C ASN A 492 29.98 -23.62 -6.77
N ALA A 493 31.31 -23.54 -6.83
CA ALA A 493 32.06 -22.44 -6.22
C ALA A 493 31.69 -21.09 -6.85
N THR A 494 31.61 -21.04 -8.18
CA THR A 494 31.17 -19.85 -8.92
C THR A 494 29.74 -19.45 -8.56
N LEU A 495 28.80 -20.41 -8.56
CA LEU A 495 27.41 -20.18 -8.17
C LEU A 495 27.32 -19.68 -6.73
N SER A 496 28.09 -20.26 -5.82
CA SER A 496 28.12 -19.85 -4.42
C SER A 496 28.56 -18.40 -4.26
N GLN A 497 29.61 -17.98 -4.98
CA GLN A 497 30.06 -16.59 -5.00
C GLN A 497 29.00 -15.64 -5.57
N GLN A 498 28.36 -16.02 -6.68
CA GLN A 498 27.26 -15.25 -7.27
C GLN A 498 26.06 -15.12 -6.34
N SER A 499 25.69 -16.19 -5.63
CA SER A 499 24.63 -16.18 -4.62
C SER A 499 24.97 -15.26 -3.45
N ALA A 500 26.20 -15.33 -2.93
CA ALA A 500 26.65 -14.43 -1.87
C ALA A 500 26.65 -12.96 -2.30
N GLN A 501 27.05 -12.67 -3.55
CA GLN A 501 27.01 -11.32 -4.10
C GLN A 501 25.56 -10.83 -4.28
N SER A 502 24.68 -11.67 -4.80
CA SER A 502 23.26 -11.36 -5.00
C SER A 502 22.57 -11.11 -3.66
N ALA A 503 22.89 -11.90 -2.63
CA ALA A 503 22.41 -11.68 -1.28
C ALA A 503 22.88 -10.32 -0.72
N ARG A 504 24.16 -9.96 -0.87
CA ARG A 504 24.63 -8.62 -0.46
C ARG A 504 23.91 -7.48 -1.18
N ALA A 505 23.67 -7.61 -2.48
CA ALA A 505 22.95 -6.61 -3.26
C ALA A 505 21.47 -6.49 -2.80
N LEU A 506 20.81 -7.61 -2.53
CA LEU A 506 19.46 -7.62 -1.97
C LEU A 506 19.41 -6.95 -0.58
N ASN A 507 20.39 -7.21 0.29
CA ASN A 507 20.47 -6.56 1.60
C ASN A 507 20.65 -5.04 1.48
N GLN A 508 21.45 -4.56 0.53
CA GLN A 508 21.56 -3.12 0.23
C GLN A 508 20.24 -2.52 -0.28
N GLN A 509 19.54 -3.25 -1.14
CA GLN A 509 18.23 -2.83 -1.66
C GLN A 509 17.18 -2.75 -0.55
N VAL A 510 17.19 -3.73 0.36
CA VAL A 510 16.35 -3.75 1.57
C VAL A 510 16.68 -2.58 2.47
N GLY A 511 17.96 -2.30 2.73
CA GLY A 511 18.39 -1.13 3.50
C GLY A 511 17.86 0.18 2.90
N SER A 512 17.94 0.33 1.57
CA SER A 512 17.42 1.49 0.86
C SER A 512 15.89 1.60 0.94
N LEU A 513 15.16 0.47 0.88
CA LEU A 513 13.72 0.45 1.07
C LEU A 513 13.32 0.84 2.49
N VAL A 514 14.02 0.31 3.50
CA VAL A 514 13.81 0.65 4.91
C VAL A 514 14.08 2.13 5.16
N GLU A 515 15.15 2.70 4.59
CA GLU A 515 15.47 4.13 4.69
C GLU A 515 14.37 4.98 4.04
N ASN A 516 13.91 4.64 2.83
CA ASN A 516 12.85 5.36 2.14
C ASN A 516 11.50 5.35 2.90
N ILE A 517 11.16 4.24 3.56
CA ILE A 517 9.93 4.15 4.36
C ILE A 517 10.11 4.68 5.79
N SER A 518 11.33 4.89 6.26
CA SER A 518 11.63 5.36 7.63
C SER A 518 11.08 6.75 7.93
N VAL A 519 10.86 7.55 6.90
CA VAL A 519 10.16 8.85 6.99
C VAL A 519 8.74 8.68 7.55
N PHE A 520 8.11 7.53 7.30
CA PHE A 520 6.77 7.25 7.79
C PHE A 520 6.77 6.73 9.24
N GLN A 521 6.22 7.53 10.16
CA GLN A 521 6.11 7.20 11.57
C GLN A 521 4.79 6.45 11.83
N LEU A 522 4.89 5.22 12.35
CA LEU A 522 3.76 4.36 12.70
C LEU A 522 3.49 4.42 14.22
N GLU A 523 2.27 4.08 14.65
CA GLU A 523 2.00 3.89 16.08
C GLU A 523 2.89 2.73 16.56
N SER A 524 3.81 3.00 17.49
CA SER A 524 4.55 1.94 18.17
C SER A 524 3.54 1.08 18.91
N LYS A 525 3.34 -0.17 18.50
CA LYS A 525 2.64 -1.14 19.33
C LYS A 525 3.39 -1.19 20.67
N PRO A 526 2.71 -0.99 21.82
CA PRO A 526 3.33 -1.34 23.09
C PRO A 526 3.65 -2.84 23.02
N VAL A 527 4.91 -3.16 23.26
CA VAL A 527 5.46 -4.52 23.30
C VAL A 527 4.74 -5.33 24.36
#